data_AF-A0A4P9Y2S0-F1
#
_entry.id   AF-A0A4P9Y2S0-F1
#
_cell.length_a   1.000
_cell.length_b   1.000
_cell.length_c   1.000
_cell.angle_alpha   90.00
_cell.angle_beta   90.00
_cell.angle_gamma   90.00
#
_symmetry.space_group_name_H-M   'P 1'
#
loop_
_entity.id
_entity.type
_entity.pdbx_description
1 polymer ?
#
loop_
_entity_poly.entity_id
_entity_poly.type
_entity_poly.pdbx_seq_one_letter_code
_entity_poly.pdbx_strand_id
1 'polypeptide(L)'
;GILQEVWRNKLIFVETPDAAETSLALEHYRVACDNGRGAVLLSVARGKVSEGIDFDHNYGRAVLMFGIPYQYTESRILKARLEYLRSNYQIRENDFLTFDAMRHAAQCVGRVLRGKTDYGLMIFADKRYARNDKRAKLPKWIQEYIAEETLNLSTDMAAAVSRKFLRTMAQPLEHGQLGVSLWSEKDLPGQEKASTGTRGGVRSSGGGEEMEVDG
;
A
#
# COMPACT_ATOMS: atom_id res chain seq x y z
N GLY A 1 21.58 -20.77 14.79
CA GLY A 1 20.64 -20.88 13.63
C GLY A 1 20.04 -19.52 13.32
N ILE A 2 19.43 -19.34 12.14
CA ILE A 2 18.94 -18.02 11.66
C ILE A 2 18.03 -17.33 12.68
N LEU A 3 17.11 -18.08 13.32
CA LEU A 3 16.19 -17.51 14.30
C LEU A 3 16.90 -16.93 15.53
N GLN A 4 18.01 -17.54 15.97
CA GLN A 4 18.81 -17.04 17.10
C GLN A 4 19.53 -15.73 16.74
N GLU A 5 19.97 -15.59 15.48
CA GLU A 5 20.60 -14.35 15.01
C GLU A 5 19.60 -13.20 14.94
N VAL A 6 18.36 -13.48 14.52
CA VAL A 6 17.27 -12.50 14.56
C VAL A 6 16.95 -12.14 16.02
N TRP A 7 16.83 -13.14 16.90
CA TRP A 7 16.53 -12.93 18.32
C TRP A 7 17.59 -12.11 19.06
N ARG A 8 18.87 -12.24 18.66
CA ARG A 8 19.96 -11.40 19.19
C ARG A 8 19.73 -9.91 18.90
N ASN A 9 19.08 -9.57 17.78
CA ASN A 9 18.85 -8.20 17.36
C ASN A 9 17.48 -7.65 17.79
N LYS A 10 16.41 -8.46 17.72
CA LYS A 10 15.03 -8.05 18.02
C LYS A 10 14.26 -9.17 18.67
N LEU A 11 13.28 -8.85 19.51
CA LEU A 11 12.36 -9.85 20.04
C LEU A 11 11.40 -10.32 18.95
N ILE A 12 11.11 -11.62 18.92
CA ILE A 12 10.24 -12.23 17.91
C ILE A 12 8.92 -12.57 18.58
N PHE A 13 7.84 -12.08 17.99
CA PHE A 13 6.46 -12.39 18.35
C PHE A 13 5.78 -13.05 17.16
N VAL A 14 4.92 -14.03 17.41
CA VAL A 14 4.26 -14.80 16.37
C VAL A 14 2.76 -14.74 16.61
N GLU A 15 1.98 -14.46 15.56
CA GLU A 15 0.53 -14.56 15.60
C GLU A 15 0.11 -16.02 15.76
N THR A 16 -0.85 -16.26 16.65
CA THR A 16 -1.44 -17.58 16.83
C THR A 16 -2.94 -17.55 16.50
N PRO A 17 -3.59 -18.71 16.26
CA PRO A 17 -5.03 -18.74 16.02
C PRO A 17 -5.87 -18.22 17.21
N ASP A 18 -5.31 -18.33 18.43
CA ASP A 18 -5.93 -17.84 19.65
C ASP A 18 -5.86 -16.30 19.72
N ALA A 19 -7.02 -15.68 19.95
CA ALA A 19 -7.15 -14.24 20.04
C ALA A 19 -6.52 -13.68 21.32
N ALA A 20 -6.60 -14.43 22.43
CA ALA A 20 -6.05 -13.98 23.71
C ALA A 20 -4.51 -13.93 23.66
N GLU A 21 -3.89 -15.02 23.20
CA GLU A 21 -2.44 -15.09 23.02
C GLU A 21 -1.92 -14.06 22.01
N THR A 22 -2.62 -13.87 20.88
CA THR A 22 -2.25 -12.85 19.90
C THR A 22 -2.33 -11.43 20.46
N SER A 23 -3.32 -11.14 21.30
CA SER A 23 -3.44 -9.83 21.95
C SER A 23 -2.29 -9.58 22.91
N LEU A 24 -1.90 -10.59 23.69
CA LEU A 24 -0.74 -10.53 24.59
C LEU A 24 0.58 -10.35 23.82
N ALA A 25 0.75 -11.09 22.72
CA ALA A 25 1.93 -10.96 21.85
C ALA A 25 2.03 -9.55 21.25
N LEU A 26 0.90 -8.94 20.86
CA LEU A 26 0.85 -7.58 20.34
C LEU A 26 1.16 -6.53 21.41
N GLU A 27 0.68 -6.71 22.63
CA GLU A 27 1.01 -5.83 23.76
C GLU A 27 2.51 -5.85 24.04
N HIS A 28 3.09 -7.04 24.17
CA HIS A 28 4.53 -7.18 24.39
C HIS A 28 5.37 -6.68 23.21
N TYR A 29 4.86 -6.82 21.98
CA TYR A 29 5.48 -6.21 20.80
C TYR A 29 5.61 -4.69 20.94
N ARG A 30 4.55 -4.00 21.36
CA ARG A 30 4.56 -2.54 21.56
C ARG A 30 5.55 -2.14 22.67
N VAL A 31 5.48 -2.82 23.81
CA VAL A 31 6.40 -2.60 24.94
C VAL A 31 7.87 -2.79 24.50
N ALA A 32 8.16 -3.81 23.70
CA ALA A 32 9.51 -4.05 23.20
C ALA A 32 10.01 -2.96 22.23
N CYS A 33 9.10 -2.39 21.42
CA CYS A 33 9.41 -1.26 20.55
C CYS A 33 9.69 0.03 21.34
N ASP A 34 8.93 0.30 22.38
CA ASP A 34 9.06 1.51 23.19
C ASP A 34 10.29 1.48 24.12
N ASN A 35 10.68 0.27 24.58
CA ASN A 35 11.87 0.07 25.40
C ASN A 35 13.19 0.06 24.61
N GLY A 36 13.17 0.35 23.30
CA GLY A 36 14.37 0.51 22.46
C GLY A 36 15.04 -0.79 21.99
N ARG A 37 14.60 -1.97 22.46
CA ARG A 37 15.08 -3.27 21.95
C ARG A 37 14.57 -3.54 20.53
N GLY A 38 13.34 -3.13 20.26
CA GLY A 38 12.65 -3.40 19.01
C GLY A 38 12.16 -4.83 18.88
N ALA A 39 11.19 -5.02 18.01
CA ALA A 39 10.51 -6.29 17.85
C ALA A 39 10.22 -6.61 16.37
N VAL A 40 10.01 -7.89 16.09
CA VAL A 40 9.55 -8.44 14.83
C VAL A 40 8.27 -9.21 15.13
N LEU A 41 7.19 -8.84 14.46
CA LEU A 41 5.92 -9.57 14.52
C LEU A 41 5.76 -10.39 13.24
N LEU A 42 5.72 -11.71 13.38
CA LEU A 42 5.44 -12.64 12.30
C LEU A 42 3.95 -12.94 12.31
N SER A 43 3.24 -12.39 11.33
CA SER A 43 1.79 -12.56 11.16
C SER A 43 1.46 -13.23 9.84
N VAL A 44 0.23 -13.75 9.74
CA VAL A 44 -0.29 -14.38 8.53
C VAL A 44 -1.08 -13.35 7.73
N ALA A 45 -0.79 -13.24 6.43
CA ALA A 45 -1.62 -12.46 5.53
C ALA A 45 -3.02 -13.09 5.45
N ARG A 46 -4.09 -12.30 5.61
CA ARG A 46 -5.50 -12.74 5.84
C ARG A 46 -5.78 -13.27 7.26
N GLY A 47 -4.82 -13.14 8.18
CA GLY A 47 -5.03 -13.34 9.61
C GLY A 47 -5.72 -12.15 10.27
N LYS A 48 -6.06 -12.29 11.55
CA LYS A 48 -6.77 -11.27 12.33
C LYS A 48 -5.90 -10.02 12.49
N VAL A 49 -4.61 -10.21 12.74
CA VAL A 49 -3.66 -9.10 12.91
C VAL A 49 -3.56 -8.24 11.64
N SER A 50 -3.52 -8.90 10.49
CA SER A 50 -3.42 -8.26 9.17
C SER A 50 -4.69 -7.55 8.71
N GLU A 51 -5.82 -7.70 9.43
CA GLU A 51 -7.11 -7.05 9.15
C GLU A 51 -7.50 -6.00 10.19
N GLY A 52 -7.29 -6.25 11.48
CA GLY A 52 -7.83 -5.41 12.55
C GLY A 52 -6.85 -4.50 13.28
N ILE A 53 -5.53 -4.71 13.14
CA ILE A 53 -4.54 -4.07 14.03
C ILE A 53 -3.79 -2.92 13.35
N ASP A 54 -3.80 -1.77 14.03
CA ASP A 54 -3.04 -0.61 13.60
C ASP A 54 -1.58 -0.64 14.09
N PHE A 55 -0.65 -0.29 13.20
CA PHE A 55 0.78 -0.13 13.47
C PHE A 55 1.16 1.33 13.25
N ASP A 56 0.86 2.15 14.24
CA ASP A 56 1.15 3.58 14.18
C ASP A 56 2.65 3.88 14.30
N HIS A 57 3.15 4.80 13.48
CA HIS A 57 4.48 5.40 13.60
C HIS A 57 5.62 4.37 13.76
N ASN A 58 6.23 4.31 14.94
CA ASN A 58 7.40 3.48 15.24
C ASN A 58 7.08 1.97 15.28
N TYR A 59 5.81 1.59 15.43
CA TYR A 59 5.37 0.19 15.46
C TYR A 59 5.36 -0.48 14.09
N GLY A 60 5.60 0.27 13.00
CA GLY A 60 5.58 -0.26 11.64
C GLY A 60 6.62 0.40 10.77
N ARG A 61 7.91 0.38 11.12
CA ARG A 61 8.95 1.02 10.27
C ARG A 61 9.29 0.25 9.01
N ALA A 62 9.04 -1.06 9.00
CA ALA A 62 9.23 -1.89 7.82
C ALA A 62 8.21 -3.04 7.82
N VAL A 63 7.49 -3.21 6.71
CA VAL A 63 6.64 -4.36 6.45
C VAL A 63 7.25 -5.18 5.33
N LEU A 64 7.56 -6.44 5.64
CA LEU A 64 8.05 -7.42 4.67
C LEU A 64 6.90 -8.36 4.30
N MET A 65 6.48 -8.30 3.04
CA MET A 65 5.52 -9.25 2.49
C MET A 65 6.25 -10.43 1.86
N PHE A 66 6.29 -11.55 2.60
CA PHE A 66 6.83 -12.81 2.10
C PHE A 66 5.83 -13.50 1.17
N GLY A 67 6.19 -13.61 -0.11
CA GLY A 67 5.33 -14.25 -1.09
C GLY A 67 4.08 -13.44 -1.46
N ILE A 68 3.23 -14.06 -2.27
CA ILE A 68 1.92 -13.53 -2.65
C ILE A 68 0.84 -14.30 -1.87
N PRO A 69 -0.07 -13.62 -1.15
CA PRO A 69 -1.05 -14.25 -0.29
C PRO A 69 -2.23 -14.81 -1.09
N TYR A 70 -1.98 -15.86 -1.86
CA TYR A 70 -3.00 -16.58 -2.62
C TYR A 70 -3.96 -17.33 -1.70
N GLN A 71 -5.22 -17.42 -2.13
CA GLN A 71 -6.20 -18.30 -1.50
C GLN A 71 -5.95 -19.74 -1.89
N TYR A 72 -6.37 -20.66 -1.03
CA TYR A 72 -6.34 -22.09 -1.32
C TYR A 72 -7.28 -22.43 -2.49
N THR A 73 -6.70 -22.84 -3.63
CA THR A 73 -7.41 -23.03 -4.91
C THR A 73 -8.29 -24.27 -4.96
N GLU A 74 -8.03 -25.28 -4.12
CA GLU A 74 -8.79 -26.54 -4.12
C GLU A 74 -10.08 -26.47 -3.30
N SER A 75 -10.44 -25.30 -2.77
CA SER A 75 -11.72 -25.11 -2.09
C SER A 75 -12.90 -25.19 -3.06
N ARG A 76 -13.90 -26.04 -2.75
CA ARG A 76 -15.14 -26.15 -3.53
C ARG A 76 -15.88 -24.81 -3.63
N ILE A 77 -15.88 -24.03 -2.55
CA ILE A 77 -16.53 -22.72 -2.49
C ILE A 77 -15.86 -21.75 -3.47
N LEU A 78 -14.52 -21.76 -3.52
CA LEU A 78 -13.77 -20.91 -4.42
C LEU A 78 -14.00 -21.31 -5.88
N LYS A 79 -13.96 -22.61 -6.19
CA LYS A 79 -14.24 -23.11 -7.55
C LYS A 79 -15.64 -22.71 -8.03
N ALA A 80 -16.67 -22.85 -7.19
CA ALA A 80 -18.03 -22.43 -7.52
C ALA A 80 -18.12 -20.92 -7.76
N ARG A 81 -17.43 -20.10 -6.95
CA ARG A 81 -17.36 -18.65 -7.15
C ARG A 81 -16.65 -18.27 -8.45
N LEU A 82 -15.54 -18.96 -8.76
CA LEU A 82 -14.78 -18.74 -10.00
C LEU A 82 -15.62 -19.08 -11.23
N GLU A 83 -16.34 -20.20 -11.22
CA GLU A 83 -17.25 -20.59 -12.32
C GLU A 83 -18.39 -19.57 -12.50
N TYR A 84 -18.95 -19.07 -11.39
CA TYR A 84 -19.97 -18.02 -11.42
C TYR A 84 -19.43 -16.71 -12.02
N LEU A 85 -18.22 -16.28 -11.64
CA LEU A 85 -17.58 -15.07 -12.17
C LEU A 85 -17.22 -15.21 -13.64
N ARG A 86 -16.79 -16.40 -14.06
CA ARG A 86 -16.51 -16.72 -15.46
C ARG A 86 -17.77 -16.66 -16.31
N SER A 87 -18.86 -17.29 -15.86
CA SER A 87 -20.10 -17.39 -16.64
C SER A 87 -20.87 -16.07 -16.71
N ASN A 88 -20.96 -15.32 -15.61
CA ASN A 88 -21.80 -14.11 -15.54
C ASN A 88 -21.06 -12.81 -15.86
N TYR A 89 -19.76 -12.74 -15.58
CA TYR A 89 -18.97 -11.50 -15.71
C TYR A 89 -17.78 -11.65 -16.66
N GLN A 90 -17.58 -12.82 -17.27
CA GLN A 90 -16.46 -13.11 -18.19
C GLN A 90 -15.08 -12.87 -17.57
N ILE A 91 -14.98 -12.95 -16.25
CA ILE A 91 -13.73 -12.77 -15.51
C ILE A 91 -12.95 -14.08 -15.53
N ARG A 92 -11.69 -14.02 -15.96
CA ARG A 92 -10.78 -15.17 -15.91
C ARG A 92 -10.42 -15.52 -14.47
N GLU A 93 -10.30 -16.80 -14.19
CA GLU A 93 -9.99 -17.28 -12.83
C GLU A 93 -8.68 -16.71 -12.29
N ASN A 94 -7.63 -16.74 -13.12
CA ASN A 94 -6.31 -16.18 -12.77
C ASN A 94 -6.36 -14.67 -12.48
N ASP A 95 -7.27 -13.94 -13.12
CA ASP A 95 -7.40 -12.51 -12.89
C ASP A 95 -8.00 -12.21 -11.53
N PHE A 96 -9.05 -12.95 -11.15
CA PHE A 96 -9.64 -12.88 -9.83
C PHE A 96 -8.65 -13.28 -8.73
N LEU A 97 -7.96 -14.42 -8.89
CA LEU A 97 -6.99 -14.91 -7.91
C LEU A 97 -5.85 -13.91 -7.69
N THR A 98 -5.32 -13.35 -8.78
CA THR A 98 -4.26 -12.34 -8.68
C THR A 98 -4.78 -11.05 -8.08
N PHE A 99 -5.98 -10.59 -8.48
CA PHE A 99 -6.58 -9.38 -7.91
C PHE A 99 -6.80 -9.51 -6.40
N ASP A 100 -7.39 -10.61 -5.95
CA ASP A 100 -7.66 -10.82 -4.53
C ASP A 100 -6.35 -10.94 -3.73
N ALA A 101 -5.33 -11.63 -4.24
CA ALA A 101 -4.05 -11.70 -3.57
C ALA A 101 -3.34 -10.33 -3.48
N MET A 102 -3.34 -9.55 -4.55
CA MET A 102 -2.73 -8.21 -4.56
C MET A 102 -3.48 -7.23 -3.65
N ARG A 103 -4.82 -7.36 -3.56
CA ARG A 103 -5.64 -6.59 -2.63
C ARG A 103 -5.24 -6.84 -1.17
N HIS A 104 -5.08 -8.11 -0.77
CA HIS A 104 -4.67 -8.44 0.60
C HIS A 104 -3.22 -8.06 0.88
N ALA A 105 -2.30 -8.23 -0.08
CA ALA A 105 -0.92 -7.78 0.06
C ALA A 105 -0.87 -6.26 0.28
N ALA A 106 -1.59 -5.49 -0.56
CA ALA A 106 -1.71 -4.04 -0.44
C ALA A 106 -2.32 -3.61 0.91
N GLN A 107 -3.31 -4.35 1.40
CA GLN A 107 -3.92 -4.10 2.71
C GLN A 107 -2.93 -4.31 3.87
N CYS A 108 -2.06 -5.32 3.78
CA CYS A 108 -1.05 -5.58 4.81
C CYS A 108 0.04 -4.49 4.80
N VAL A 109 0.61 -4.19 3.62
CA VAL A 109 1.68 -3.18 3.49
C VAL A 109 1.17 -1.76 3.72
N GLY A 110 -0.10 -1.48 3.39
CA GLY A 110 -0.71 -0.17 3.59
C GLY A 110 -0.84 0.25 5.05
N ARG A 111 -0.70 -0.68 6.00
CA ARG A 111 -0.73 -0.37 7.44
C ARG A 111 0.49 0.43 7.92
N VAL A 112 1.57 0.42 7.14
CA VAL A 112 2.87 1.02 7.50
C VAL A 112 2.87 2.55 7.44
N LEU A 113 1.90 3.17 6.73
CA LEU A 113 1.82 4.62 6.56
C LEU A 113 0.53 5.14 7.16
N ARG A 114 0.64 5.98 8.19
CA ARG A 114 -0.52 6.53 8.91
C ARG A 114 -0.70 8.04 8.81
N GLY A 115 0.32 8.76 8.35
CA GLY A 115 0.26 10.21 8.19
C GLY A 115 1.35 10.74 7.27
N LYS A 116 1.28 12.03 6.93
CA LYS A 116 2.24 12.70 6.03
C LYS A 116 3.64 12.85 6.64
N THR A 117 3.72 12.83 7.96
CA THR A 117 4.96 12.87 8.73
C THR A 117 5.52 11.47 9.01
N ASP A 118 4.75 10.44 8.67
CA ASP A 118 5.12 9.05 8.92
C ASP A 118 5.85 8.46 7.71
N TYR A 119 6.79 7.56 8.00
CA TYR A 119 7.56 6.89 6.97
C TYR A 119 7.80 5.43 7.34
N GLY A 120 7.82 4.59 6.32
CA GLY A 120 8.04 3.17 6.47
C GLY A 120 8.51 2.54 5.17
N LEU A 121 9.16 1.39 5.32
CA LEU A 121 9.60 0.57 4.19
C LEU A 121 8.55 -0.49 3.88
N MET A 122 8.15 -0.58 2.62
CA MET A 122 7.33 -1.69 2.10
C MET A 122 8.22 -2.58 1.24
N ILE A 123 8.44 -3.82 1.65
CA ILE A 123 9.31 -4.75 0.94
C ILE A 123 8.48 -5.93 0.47
N PHE A 124 8.44 -6.16 -0.83
CA PHE A 124 7.78 -7.31 -1.45
C PHE A 124 8.81 -8.40 -1.76
N ALA A 125 8.90 -9.41 -0.90
CA ALA A 125 9.89 -10.48 -0.99
C ALA A 125 9.40 -11.64 -1.89
N ASP A 126 9.13 -11.35 -3.16
CA ASP A 126 8.84 -12.37 -4.19
C ASP A 126 9.06 -11.82 -5.60
N LYS A 127 9.78 -12.56 -6.45
CA LYS A 127 10.05 -12.19 -7.86
C LYS A 127 8.77 -11.94 -8.66
N ARG A 128 7.65 -12.58 -8.30
CA ARG A 128 6.38 -12.45 -9.01
C ARG A 128 5.80 -11.03 -8.93
N TYR A 129 6.12 -10.23 -7.90
CA TYR A 129 5.69 -8.83 -7.83
C TYR A 129 6.32 -7.94 -8.90
N ALA A 130 7.48 -8.32 -9.46
CA ALA A 130 8.11 -7.57 -10.54
C ALA A 130 7.37 -7.72 -11.89
N ARG A 131 6.49 -8.71 -12.02
CA ARG A 131 5.72 -8.91 -13.25
C ARG A 131 4.60 -7.87 -13.36
N ASN A 132 4.44 -7.32 -14.57
CA ASN A 132 3.47 -6.25 -14.81
C ASN A 132 2.02 -6.65 -14.51
N ASP A 133 1.64 -7.92 -14.74
CA ASP A 133 0.30 -8.46 -14.45
C ASP A 133 -0.09 -8.36 -12.97
N LYS A 134 0.89 -8.34 -12.07
CA LYS A 134 0.69 -8.25 -10.62
C LYS A 134 0.93 -6.86 -10.11
N ARG A 135 2.05 -6.24 -10.52
CA ARG A 135 2.41 -4.87 -10.13
C ARG A 135 1.31 -3.86 -10.48
N ALA A 136 0.72 -3.97 -11.67
CA ALA A 136 -0.36 -3.10 -12.11
C ALA A 136 -1.65 -3.23 -11.27
N LYS A 137 -1.80 -4.32 -10.50
CA LYS A 137 -2.95 -4.56 -9.61
C LYS A 137 -2.73 -4.01 -8.19
N LEU A 138 -1.56 -3.45 -7.88
CA LEU A 138 -1.36 -2.67 -6.64
C LEU A 138 -2.12 -1.33 -6.73
N PRO A 139 -2.44 -0.67 -5.62
CA PRO A 139 -2.93 0.70 -5.64
C PRO A 139 -1.94 1.67 -6.31
N LYS A 140 -2.45 2.66 -7.07
CA LYS A 140 -1.61 3.65 -7.78
C LYS A 140 -0.62 4.36 -6.86
N TRP A 141 -1.08 4.73 -5.67
CA TRP A 141 -0.25 5.41 -4.68
C TRP A 141 0.94 4.57 -4.22
N ILE A 142 0.92 3.23 -4.32
CA ILE A 142 2.11 2.40 -4.08
C ILE A 142 2.96 2.34 -5.35
N GLN A 143 2.33 2.13 -6.50
CA GLN A 143 3.01 1.98 -7.79
C GLN A 143 3.87 3.20 -8.14
N GLU A 144 3.41 4.41 -7.83
CA GLU A 144 4.11 5.66 -8.10
C GLU A 144 5.48 5.76 -7.38
N TYR A 145 5.65 5.05 -6.27
CA TYR A 145 6.93 5.01 -5.53
C TYR A 145 7.75 3.75 -5.79
N ILE A 146 7.28 2.82 -6.63
CA ILE A 146 8.06 1.67 -7.09
C ILE A 146 8.87 2.10 -8.33
N ALA A 147 10.06 2.63 -8.08
CA ALA A 147 10.99 3.01 -9.14
C ALA A 147 11.62 1.76 -9.81
N GLU A 148 11.98 1.84 -11.09
CA GLU A 148 12.52 0.69 -11.83
C GLU A 148 13.82 0.15 -11.23
N GLU A 149 14.62 1.01 -10.60
CA GLU A 149 15.88 0.67 -9.96
C GLU A 149 15.68 -0.15 -8.68
N THR A 150 14.47 -0.15 -8.13
CA THR A 150 14.10 -0.89 -6.91
C THR A 150 13.45 -2.24 -7.20
N LEU A 151 13.33 -2.62 -8.48
CA LEU A 151 12.79 -3.90 -8.91
C LEU A 151 13.88 -4.98 -8.92
N ASN A 152 13.49 -6.22 -8.57
CA ASN A 152 14.37 -7.40 -8.62
C ASN A 152 15.71 -7.23 -7.86
N LEU A 153 15.70 -6.47 -6.76
CA LEU A 153 16.87 -6.31 -5.91
C LEU A 153 17.28 -7.63 -5.25
N SER A 154 18.58 -7.85 -5.11
CA SER A 154 19.12 -8.86 -4.19
C SER A 154 18.91 -8.43 -2.73
N THR A 155 19.00 -9.37 -1.79
CA THR A 155 18.84 -9.09 -0.35
C THR A 155 19.81 -8.02 0.13
N ASP A 156 21.08 -8.06 -0.32
CA ASP A 156 22.11 -7.10 0.09
C ASP A 156 21.85 -5.71 -0.47
N MET A 157 21.42 -5.61 -1.73
CA MET A 157 21.03 -4.34 -2.35
C MET A 157 19.81 -3.74 -1.66
N ALA A 158 18.80 -4.57 -1.39
CA ALA A 158 17.60 -4.15 -0.65
C ALA A 158 17.96 -3.63 0.74
N ALA A 159 18.89 -4.28 1.44
CA ALA A 159 19.38 -3.82 2.74
C ALA A 159 20.13 -2.47 2.65
N ALA A 160 20.94 -2.28 1.61
CA ALA A 160 21.67 -1.02 1.38
C ALA A 160 20.71 0.15 1.09
N VAL A 161 19.73 -0.07 0.19
CA VAL A 161 18.68 0.93 -0.13
C VAL A 161 17.85 1.26 1.11
N SER A 162 17.43 0.24 1.86
CA SER A 162 16.67 0.41 3.11
C SER A 162 17.43 1.26 4.13
N ARG A 163 18.74 1.01 4.30
CA ARG A 163 19.59 1.78 5.22
C ARG A 163 19.72 3.24 4.79
N LYS A 164 19.88 3.49 3.48
CA LYS A 164 19.93 4.85 2.93
C LYS A 164 18.61 5.58 3.19
N PHE A 165 17.49 4.96 2.85
CA PHE A 165 16.16 5.52 3.05
C PHE A 165 15.90 5.90 4.52
N LEU A 166 16.13 4.99 5.46
CA LEU A 166 15.88 5.25 6.89
C LEU A 166 16.76 6.38 7.44
N ARG A 167 18.00 6.52 6.96
CA ARG A 167 18.89 7.62 7.38
C ARG A 167 18.45 8.98 6.85
N THR A 168 17.98 9.02 5.60
CA THR A 168 17.46 10.25 4.98
C THR A 168 16.15 10.69 5.62
N MET A 169 15.22 9.76 5.85
CA MET A 169 13.89 10.07 6.41
C MET A 169 13.92 10.37 7.92
N ALA A 170 14.98 9.98 8.63
CA ALA A 170 15.14 10.28 10.05
C ALA A 170 15.61 11.73 10.35
N GLN A 171 15.88 12.54 9.32
CA GLN A 171 16.22 13.94 9.50
C GLN A 171 14.96 14.75 9.89
N PRO A 172 15.09 15.87 10.62
CA PRO A 172 13.97 16.73 10.95
C PRO A 172 13.24 17.20 9.68
N LEU A 173 11.91 17.11 9.67
CA LEU A 173 11.09 17.66 8.60
C LEU A 173 11.19 19.19 8.60
N GLU A 174 11.80 19.76 7.57
CA GLU A 174 11.77 21.21 7.38
C GLU A 174 10.34 21.68 7.06
N HIS A 175 9.98 22.90 7.47
CA HIS A 175 8.64 23.50 7.35
C HIS A 175 8.15 23.71 5.88
N GLY A 176 8.89 23.22 4.88
CA GLY A 176 8.57 23.33 3.46
C GLY A 176 7.37 22.51 2.98
N GLN A 177 6.63 21.83 3.87
CA GLN A 177 5.37 21.15 3.53
C GLN A 177 4.15 22.10 3.46
N LEU A 178 4.30 23.35 3.91
CA LEU A 178 3.32 24.41 3.72
C LEU A 178 3.27 24.79 2.23
N GLY A 179 2.17 24.44 1.55
CA GLY A 179 1.90 24.80 0.15
C GLY A 179 1.81 23.64 -0.86
N VAL A 180 2.32 22.43 -0.54
CA VAL A 180 2.18 21.25 -1.43
C VAL A 180 1.28 20.18 -0.81
N SER A 181 1.54 19.83 0.46
CA SER A 181 0.79 18.79 1.16
C SER A 181 -0.09 19.34 2.29
N LEU A 182 0.26 20.47 2.90
CA LEU A 182 -0.55 21.13 3.93
C LEU A 182 -0.96 22.52 3.41
N TRP A 183 -2.26 22.82 3.40
CA TRP A 183 -2.79 24.08 2.89
C TRP A 183 -3.14 24.98 4.07
N SER A 184 -2.73 26.24 4.00
CA SER A 184 -3.15 27.28 4.94
C SER A 184 -4.36 28.04 4.40
N GLU A 185 -5.09 28.75 5.27
CA GLU A 185 -6.24 29.59 4.86
C GLU A 185 -5.90 30.59 3.75
N LYS A 186 -4.62 30.98 3.65
CA LYS A 186 -4.11 31.92 2.64
C LYS A 186 -3.89 31.30 1.26
N ASP A 187 -3.84 29.97 1.17
CA ASP A 187 -3.58 29.24 -0.08
C ASP A 187 -4.88 28.90 -0.85
N LEU A 188 -6.03 28.97 -0.18
CA LEU A 188 -7.36 28.69 -0.76
C LEU A 188 -7.81 29.69 -1.86
N PRO A 189 -7.70 31.02 -1.70
CA PRO A 189 -8.28 31.97 -2.67
C PRO A 189 -7.56 32.01 -4.03
N GLY A 190 -6.39 31.38 -4.17
CA GLY A 190 -5.62 31.34 -5.43
C GLY A 190 -6.19 30.40 -6.51
N GLN A 191 -6.99 29.40 -6.12
CA GLN A 191 -7.43 28.33 -7.03
C GLN A 191 -8.87 28.43 -7.54
N GLU A 192 -9.77 29.16 -6.86
CA GLU A 192 -11.12 29.42 -7.39
C GLU A 192 -11.07 30.17 -8.72
N LYS A 193 -10.03 30.99 -8.95
CA LYS A 193 -9.79 31.68 -10.21
C LYS A 193 -9.17 30.80 -11.30
N ALA A 194 -8.50 29.69 -10.93
CA ALA A 194 -7.87 28.79 -11.88
C ALA A 194 -8.84 27.69 -12.38
N SER A 195 -9.81 27.27 -11.56
CA SER A 195 -10.79 26.24 -11.94
C SER A 195 -11.95 26.77 -12.81
N THR A 196 -12.18 28.09 -12.81
CA THR A 196 -13.21 28.75 -13.61
C THR A 196 -12.77 29.09 -15.05
N GLY A 197 -11.48 28.99 -15.37
CA GLY A 197 -10.93 29.32 -16.69
C GLY A 197 -11.01 28.24 -17.77
N THR A 198 -11.34 26.99 -17.44
CA THR A 198 -11.17 25.84 -18.36
C THR A 198 -12.48 25.15 -18.77
N ARG A 199 -13.65 25.77 -18.54
CA ARG A 199 -14.97 25.19 -18.88
C ARG A 199 -15.73 25.88 -20.02
N GLY A 200 -15.05 26.67 -20.86
CA GLY A 200 -15.67 27.34 -22.00
C GLY A 200 -15.02 26.99 -23.34
N GLY A 201 -15.47 25.90 -23.97
CA GLY A 201 -15.25 25.69 -25.40
C GLY A 201 -14.98 24.25 -25.78
N VAL A 202 -16.00 23.57 -26.32
CA VAL A 202 -16.01 22.97 -27.67
C VAL A 202 -17.31 22.16 -27.85
N ARG A 203 -18.09 22.53 -28.89
CA ARG A 203 -18.97 21.74 -29.80
C ARG A 203 -20.17 22.61 -30.22
N SER A 204 -20.67 22.67 -31.45
CA SER A 204 -20.29 22.21 -32.80
C SER A 204 -21.46 22.60 -33.72
N SER A 205 -21.19 23.17 -34.90
CA SER A 205 -21.90 23.03 -36.19
C SER A 205 -23.43 22.88 -36.27
N GLY A 206 -24.07 23.70 -37.12
CA GLY A 206 -25.34 23.36 -37.80
C GLY A 206 -26.14 24.61 -38.18
N GLY A 207 -26.42 24.80 -39.48
CA GLY A 207 -27.01 26.00 -40.04
C GLY A 207 -28.53 26.13 -39.90
N GLY A 208 -29.02 27.31 -40.28
CA GLY A 208 -30.43 27.68 -40.40
C GLY A 208 -30.52 29.11 -40.91
N GLU A 209 -30.87 29.24 -42.19
CA GLU A 209 -31.32 30.49 -42.82
C GLU A 209 -32.59 30.99 -42.12
N GLU A 210 -32.71 32.30 -41.91
CA GLU A 210 -33.96 33.02 -42.18
C GLU A 210 -33.71 34.52 -42.36
N MET A 211 -34.25 35.03 -43.47
CA MET A 211 -34.26 36.42 -43.90
C MET A 211 -35.09 37.29 -42.95
N GLU A 212 -34.63 38.52 -42.69
CA GLU A 212 -35.51 39.62 -42.28
C GLU A 212 -35.39 40.76 -43.30
N VAL A 213 -36.55 41.18 -43.80
CA VAL A 213 -36.79 42.17 -44.85
C VAL A 213 -37.22 43.48 -44.21
N ASP A 214 -36.59 44.57 -44.68
CA ASP A 214 -36.96 45.99 -44.68
C ASP A 214 -37.48 46.70 -43.41
N GLY A 215 -36.80 47.83 -43.17
CA GLY A 215 -37.19 48.98 -42.35
C GLY A 215 -36.16 50.10 -42.48
#